data_AF-A0A9D3RSF5-F1
#
_entry.id   AF-A0A9D3RSF5-F1
#
_cell.length_a   1.000
_cell.length_b   1.000
_cell.length_c   1.000
_cell.angle_alpha   90.00
_cell.angle_beta   90.00
_cell.angle_gamma   90.00
#
_symmetry.space_group_name_H-M   'P 1'
#
loop_
_entity.id
_entity.type
_entity.pdbx_description
1 polymer ?
#
loop_
_entity_poly.entity_id
_entity_poly.type
_entity_poly.pdbx_seq_one_letter_code
_entity_poly.pdbx_strand_id
1 'polypeptide(L)'
;MCSSWLLHCSVQVCFISQDAGGAGGEIPVSGHRGGHGRGAGAAQGEGPVEKVAEGKEPEGKGAVSAGYGGAFLSCCRGQSESGDAAVDAARPDATRPDTTPGNTTDVDNGVGRAEEDGVKPPQPLIGDNELQDVSLQVRSVDLLKSQKEQNRAEHQTDQYLSDDLIIRRGQTFQVALDLSRPLNSDTDKLHLELKTGPRPLVSKGTHIIIPLVEELKGGQWQAKIMEQDGNRIRLSISSPPTALIGRYHLTVVTRGPKGVATTPEDLSNDIIMLFNPWCMDDTVYMDDEEERQEYVLNDTGRIYYGTEKQIGARTWNYGQFSEGVLAACLYILEKSDVLAPGRGDPVNVVRAITAMINSPDDRGVLEGNWSGDYAGGTAPTAWSGSVDILKKYHEEGGMPVKYGQCWVFSGVTTTVLRCLGVPARSVTNFQSAHDTDVSLTIDIYFNENMEALNSLNSDSVW
;
A
#
# COMPACT_ATOMS: atom_id res chain seq x y z
N MET A 1 13.26 10.72 -15.23
CA MET A 1 12.49 11.95 -15.57
C MET A 1 11.30 12.03 -14.61
N CYS A 2 11.40 12.80 -13.53
CA CYS A 2 10.32 13.01 -12.56
C CYS A 2 9.44 14.17 -13.00
N SER A 3 8.20 13.89 -13.40
CA SER A 3 7.19 14.91 -13.69
C SER A 3 6.51 15.33 -12.38
N SER A 4 7.06 16.36 -11.74
CA SER A 4 6.48 17.04 -10.58
C SER A 4 5.22 17.79 -11.02
N TRP A 5 4.04 17.37 -10.53
CA TRP A 5 2.83 18.18 -10.64
C TRP A 5 2.64 18.90 -9.31
N LEU A 6 2.69 20.23 -9.43
CA LEU A 6 2.41 21.30 -8.48
C LEU A 6 1.63 20.89 -7.21
N LEU A 7 2.37 20.67 -6.11
CA LEU A 7 1.89 21.16 -4.82
C LEU A 7 2.08 22.67 -4.85
N HIS A 8 1.06 23.43 -4.45
CA HIS A 8 1.03 24.89 -4.36
C HIS A 8 1.99 25.48 -3.29
N CYS A 9 3.06 24.76 -2.95
CA CYS A 9 4.00 25.15 -1.91
C CYS A 9 5.24 24.26 -1.88
N SER A 10 6.35 24.90 -1.53
CA SER A 10 7.76 24.52 -1.61
C SER A 10 8.27 23.40 -0.67
N VAL A 11 7.47 22.37 -0.41
CA VAL A 11 7.94 21.19 0.34
C VAL A 11 7.82 19.97 -0.55
N GLN A 12 8.98 19.49 -1.02
CA GLN A 12 9.07 18.29 -1.82
C GLN A 12 9.18 17.06 -0.90
N VAL A 13 8.47 15.99 -1.26
CA VAL A 13 8.70 14.67 -0.69
C VAL A 13 9.61 13.94 -1.68
N CYS A 14 10.79 13.53 -1.21
CA CYS A 14 11.74 12.83 -2.06
C CYS A 14 11.45 11.33 -1.99
N PHE A 15 11.12 10.74 -3.13
CA PHE A 15 11.09 9.29 -3.31
C PHE A 15 12.50 8.81 -3.64
N ILE A 16 13.00 7.85 -2.86
CA ILE A 16 14.33 7.27 -3.04
C ILE A 16 14.14 5.94 -3.77
N SER A 17 14.66 5.85 -4.99
CA SER A 17 14.80 4.60 -5.73
C SER A 17 16.23 4.55 -6.24
N GLN A 18 16.94 3.48 -5.90
CA GLN A 18 18.25 3.21 -6.47
C GLN A 18 18.04 2.59 -7.85
N ASP A 19 18.47 3.29 -8.91
CA ASP A 19 18.54 2.69 -10.24
C ASP A 19 19.56 1.53 -10.20
N ALA A 20 19.08 0.29 -10.35
CA ALA A 20 19.92 -0.88 -10.52
C ALA A 20 20.66 -0.78 -11.87
N GLY A 21 21.83 -0.15 -11.87
CA GLY A 21 22.75 -0.14 -13.01
C GLY A 21 23.18 -1.57 -13.36
N GLY A 22 22.75 -2.04 -14.53
CA GLY A 22 23.06 -3.36 -15.04
C GLY A 22 24.57 -3.62 -15.12
N ALA A 23 25.00 -4.72 -14.49
CA ALA A 23 26.33 -5.28 -14.65
C ALA A 23 26.55 -5.70 -16.11
N GLY A 24 27.43 -4.98 -16.80
CA GLY A 24 27.98 -5.41 -18.09
C GLY A 24 28.82 -6.66 -17.90
N GLY A 25 28.41 -7.76 -18.53
CA GLY A 25 29.04 -9.06 -18.43
C GLY A 25 30.48 -9.09 -18.95
N GLU A 26 31.34 -9.76 -18.19
CA GLU A 26 32.67 -10.19 -18.62
C GLU A 26 32.55 -11.28 -19.70
N ILE A 27 33.30 -11.11 -20.79
CA ILE A 27 33.55 -12.15 -21.81
C ILE A 27 34.94 -12.72 -21.55
N PRO A 28 35.13 -14.04 -21.38
CA PRO A 28 36.46 -14.61 -21.24
C PRO A 28 37.06 -14.86 -22.63
N VAL A 29 38.27 -14.35 -22.88
CA VAL A 29 39.09 -14.76 -24.03
C VAL A 29 40.31 -15.51 -23.52
N SER A 30 40.43 -16.75 -23.99
CA SER A 30 41.51 -17.69 -23.73
C SER A 30 42.85 -17.28 -24.35
N GLY A 31 43.88 -17.24 -23.50
CA GLY A 31 45.22 -17.83 -23.70
C GLY A 31 46.08 -17.43 -24.91
N HIS A 32 47.27 -16.86 -24.63
CA HIS A 32 48.55 -17.39 -25.13
C HIS A 32 49.77 -16.86 -24.36
N ARG A 33 50.82 -17.71 -24.32
CA ARG A 33 52.08 -17.58 -23.58
C ARG A 33 53.05 -16.54 -24.15
N GLY A 34 53.94 -16.07 -23.27
CA GLY A 34 55.24 -15.44 -23.55
C GLY A 34 55.38 -14.14 -22.74
N GLY A 35 56.38 -13.86 -21.92
CA GLY A 35 57.72 -14.41 -21.73
C GLY A 35 58.68 -13.22 -21.56
N HIS A 36 59.31 -13.08 -20.38
CA HIS A 36 60.40 -12.14 -20.03
C HIS A 36 60.03 -10.64 -20.02
N GLY A 37 60.51 -9.77 -19.14
CA GLY A 37 61.46 -9.84 -18.03
C GLY A 37 61.62 -8.45 -17.40
N ARG A 38 62.14 -8.42 -16.16
CA ARG A 38 62.92 -7.37 -15.45
C ARG A 38 62.62 -5.88 -15.71
N GLY A 39 62.49 -5.12 -14.62
CA GLY A 39 62.94 -3.72 -14.59
C GLY A 39 62.27 -2.85 -13.53
N ALA A 40 63.07 -2.23 -12.68
CA ALA A 40 62.70 -1.38 -11.55
C ALA A 40 62.71 0.12 -11.89
N GLY A 41 62.21 0.96 -10.97
CA GLY A 41 62.47 2.41 -10.85
C GLY A 41 61.26 3.28 -11.25
N ALA A 42 60.54 3.99 -10.37
CA ALA A 42 60.90 5.07 -9.43
C ALA A 42 61.04 6.47 -10.07
N ALA A 43 60.37 7.44 -9.41
CA ALA A 43 60.57 8.90 -9.38
C ALA A 43 60.04 9.73 -10.57
N GLN A 44 59.01 10.57 -10.35
CA GLN A 44 59.02 11.99 -9.91
C GLN A 44 59.33 12.99 -11.03
N GLY A 45 58.56 14.09 -11.07
CA GLY A 45 59.06 15.37 -11.59
C GLY A 45 58.09 16.18 -12.46
N GLU A 46 57.44 17.16 -11.82
CA GLU A 46 57.29 18.57 -12.24
C GLU A 46 56.54 18.94 -13.56
N GLY A 47 55.57 19.85 -13.43
CA GLY A 47 55.06 20.69 -14.54
C GLY A 47 56.05 21.80 -14.90
N PRO A 48 55.65 22.96 -15.49
CA PRO A 48 54.34 23.39 -15.99
C PRO A 48 54.41 23.87 -17.48
N VAL A 49 53.34 24.50 -17.97
CA VAL A 49 53.32 25.70 -18.86
C VAL A 49 52.12 25.65 -19.83
N GLU A 50 51.26 26.67 -19.70
CA GLU A 50 50.17 27.02 -20.61
C GLU A 50 50.66 27.29 -22.04
N LYS A 51 49.88 26.83 -23.02
CA LYS A 51 49.74 27.52 -24.31
C LYS A 51 48.27 27.52 -24.73
N VAL A 52 47.75 28.74 -24.89
CA VAL A 52 46.51 29.08 -25.58
C VAL A 52 46.61 28.64 -27.04
N ALA A 53 45.57 27.97 -27.55
CA ALA A 53 45.31 27.83 -28.98
C ALA A 53 43.79 27.80 -29.21
N GLU A 54 43.31 28.78 -29.97
CA GLU A 54 41.96 28.85 -30.53
C GLU A 54 41.68 27.64 -31.43
N GLY A 55 40.47 27.08 -31.33
CA GLY A 55 40.02 25.95 -32.13
C GLY A 55 38.50 25.96 -32.31
N LYS A 56 38.08 26.16 -33.55
CA LYS A 56 36.73 26.22 -34.11
C LYS A 56 35.80 25.06 -33.72
N GLU A 57 34.50 25.37 -33.64
CA GLU A 57 33.36 24.43 -33.65
C GLU A 57 33.38 23.46 -34.83
N PRO A 58 32.76 22.29 -34.65
CA PRO A 58 31.96 21.70 -35.72
C PRO A 58 30.52 21.38 -35.30
N GLU A 59 29.65 21.62 -36.27
CA GLU A 59 28.20 21.44 -36.31
C GLU A 59 27.71 20.04 -35.88
N GLY A 60 26.71 20.01 -35.00
CA GLY A 60 25.90 18.82 -34.67
C GLY A 60 24.66 18.73 -35.55
N LYS A 61 24.58 17.67 -36.35
CA LYS A 61 23.43 17.30 -37.19
C LYS A 61 22.24 16.85 -36.33
N GLY A 62 21.05 17.35 -36.68
CA GLY A 62 19.79 17.00 -36.03
C GLY A 62 19.27 15.60 -36.37
N ALA A 63 18.45 15.08 -35.46
CA ALA A 63 17.56 13.94 -35.69
C ALA A 63 16.17 14.22 -35.09
N VAL A 64 15.28 14.54 -36.03
CA VAL A 64 13.80 14.49 -36.09
C VAL A 64 13.07 13.73 -34.97
N SER A 65 12.11 14.40 -34.32
CA SER A 65 11.04 13.76 -33.54
C SER A 65 9.86 13.40 -34.47
N ALA A 66 9.33 12.19 -34.29
CA ALA A 66 8.06 11.77 -34.89
C ALA A 66 6.99 11.78 -33.78
N GLY A 67 6.06 12.73 -33.88
CA GLY A 67 4.89 12.82 -33.01
C GLY A 67 3.79 11.85 -33.44
N TYR A 68 3.10 11.29 -32.46
CA TYR A 68 1.73 10.79 -32.63
C TYR A 68 0.84 11.51 -31.64
N GLY A 69 0.04 12.44 -32.17
CA GLY A 69 -1.01 13.14 -31.44
C GLY A 69 -2.27 12.28 -31.32
N GLY A 70 -2.87 12.30 -30.14
CA GLY A 70 -4.23 11.83 -29.88
C GLY A 70 -4.93 12.86 -29.01
N ALA A 71 -5.79 13.66 -29.63
CA ALA A 71 -6.60 14.68 -28.98
C ALA A 71 -7.68 14.06 -28.09
N PHE A 72 -7.93 14.64 -26.91
CA PHE A 72 -9.19 14.48 -26.19
C PHE A 72 -9.77 15.86 -25.87
N LEU A 73 -11.02 16.04 -26.29
CA LEU A 73 -11.80 17.26 -26.22
C LEU A 73 -12.12 17.63 -24.77
N SER A 74 -11.88 18.90 -24.46
CA SER A 74 -12.48 19.65 -23.36
C SER A 74 -13.96 19.92 -23.66
N CYS A 75 -14.82 19.74 -22.66
CA CYS A 75 -16.18 20.28 -22.63
C CYS A 75 -16.50 20.73 -21.20
N CYS A 76 -16.11 21.95 -20.87
CA CYS A 76 -16.72 22.72 -19.79
C CYS A 76 -17.98 23.41 -20.33
N ARG A 77 -19.12 23.21 -19.68
CA ARG A 77 -20.29 24.11 -19.79
C ARG A 77 -20.70 24.49 -18.37
N GLY A 78 -20.47 25.75 -18.03
CA GLY A 78 -20.90 26.34 -16.78
C GLY A 78 -22.38 26.65 -16.76
N GLN A 79 -22.90 26.89 -15.56
CA GLN A 79 -24.02 27.81 -15.34
C GLN A 79 -23.98 28.33 -13.90
N SER A 80 -24.13 29.64 -13.80
CA SER A 80 -24.20 30.47 -12.62
C SER A 80 -25.65 30.72 -12.19
N GLU A 81 -25.84 30.83 -10.88
CA GLU A 81 -26.79 31.66 -10.11
C GLU A 81 -28.32 31.43 -10.14
N SER A 82 -28.86 31.20 -8.93
CA SER A 82 -29.85 32.05 -8.20
C SER A 82 -31.12 31.35 -7.66
N GLY A 83 -31.46 31.64 -6.39
CA GLY A 83 -32.85 31.87 -5.95
C GLY A 83 -33.50 30.87 -4.97
N ASP A 84 -33.80 31.36 -3.76
CA ASP A 84 -34.51 30.73 -2.63
C ASP A 84 -35.96 30.26 -2.89
N ALA A 85 -36.43 29.23 -2.15
CA ALA A 85 -37.58 29.30 -1.21
C ALA A 85 -38.09 27.90 -0.76
N ALA A 86 -38.45 27.82 0.53
CA ALA A 86 -38.88 26.65 1.30
C ALA A 86 -40.32 26.15 1.04
N VAL A 87 -40.63 24.87 1.35
CA VAL A 87 -41.67 24.44 2.34
C VAL A 87 -41.79 22.91 2.54
N ASP A 88 -42.00 22.56 3.82
CA ASP A 88 -42.83 21.52 4.44
C ASP A 88 -42.49 20.01 4.50
N ALA A 89 -42.64 19.53 5.74
CA ALA A 89 -42.51 18.17 6.23
C ALA A 89 -43.88 17.59 6.62
N ALA A 90 -44.07 16.27 6.51
CA ALA A 90 -45.06 15.53 7.30
C ALA A 90 -44.77 14.02 7.39
N ARG A 91 -44.82 13.48 8.61
CA ARG A 91 -45.00 12.05 8.98
C ARG A 91 -46.50 11.72 9.11
N PRO A 92 -46.89 10.44 9.27
CA PRO A 92 -47.25 9.88 10.60
C PRO A 92 -46.82 8.40 10.76
N ASP A 93 -46.49 7.80 11.92
CA ASP A 93 -47.05 7.59 13.28
C ASP A 93 -48.05 6.41 13.43
N ALA A 94 -47.87 5.71 14.56
CA ALA A 94 -48.28 4.36 14.94
C ALA A 94 -49.64 4.27 15.66
N THR A 95 -50.10 3.05 15.98
CA THR A 95 -50.87 2.77 17.21
C THR A 95 -50.98 1.26 17.56
N ARG A 96 -50.73 0.95 18.84
CA ARG A 96 -51.09 -0.23 19.68
C ARG A 96 -52.52 -0.03 20.28
N PRO A 97 -53.13 -0.83 21.21
CA PRO A 97 -52.62 -1.79 22.23
C PRO A 97 -53.45 -3.13 22.35
N ASP A 98 -52.95 -4.25 22.89
CA ASP A 98 -52.75 -4.76 24.28
C ASP A 98 -53.99 -5.38 25.00
N THR A 99 -53.83 -6.62 25.52
CA THR A 99 -54.33 -7.21 26.81
C THR A 99 -54.46 -8.77 26.81
N THR A 100 -53.81 -9.40 27.80
CA THR A 100 -53.91 -10.78 28.36
C THR A 100 -55.17 -11.00 29.24
N PRO A 101 -55.40 -12.10 30.04
CA PRO A 101 -54.77 -13.45 30.18
C PRO A 101 -55.79 -14.63 30.33
N GLY A 102 -55.31 -15.89 30.49
CA GLY A 102 -55.88 -16.82 31.50
C GLY A 102 -56.16 -18.29 31.13
N ASN A 103 -55.35 -19.20 31.70
CA ASN A 103 -55.55 -20.59 32.21
C ASN A 103 -56.81 -21.42 31.91
N THR A 104 -56.61 -22.74 31.68
CA THR A 104 -57.07 -23.93 32.46
C THR A 104 -56.68 -25.23 31.70
N THR A 105 -55.84 -26.13 32.22
CA THR A 105 -56.11 -27.37 33.02
C THR A 105 -57.10 -28.37 32.40
N ASP A 106 -56.66 -29.61 32.17
CA ASP A 106 -57.17 -30.86 32.80
C ASP A 106 -56.48 -32.10 32.18
N VAL A 107 -55.69 -32.90 32.90
CA VAL A 107 -56.02 -34.08 33.78
C VAL A 107 -56.87 -35.15 33.06
N ASP A 108 -56.34 -36.33 32.75
CA ASP A 108 -56.35 -37.51 33.65
C ASP A 108 -56.19 -38.87 32.92
N ASN A 109 -55.52 -39.80 33.62
CA ASN A 109 -55.60 -41.28 33.68
C ASN A 109 -56.08 -42.10 32.45
N GLY A 110 -55.50 -43.25 32.09
CA GLY A 110 -54.76 -44.27 32.84
C GLY A 110 -55.24 -45.67 32.40
N VAL A 111 -54.49 -46.73 32.79
CA VAL A 111 -54.81 -48.19 32.76
C VAL A 111 -54.32 -49.03 31.56
N GLY A 112 -53.20 -49.74 31.74
CA GLY A 112 -53.18 -51.15 32.20
C GLY A 112 -53.19 -52.33 31.19
N ARG A 113 -51.99 -52.94 31.03
CA ARG A 113 -51.61 -54.38 30.91
C ARG A 113 -52.16 -55.32 29.82
N ALA A 114 -51.23 -56.01 29.11
CA ALA A 114 -51.14 -57.49 29.00
C ALA A 114 -49.79 -57.92 28.36
N GLU A 115 -49.31 -59.11 28.73
CA GLU A 115 -48.03 -59.77 28.39
C GLU A 115 -48.09 -60.58 27.08
N GLU A 116 -46.96 -60.78 26.38
CA GLU A 116 -46.30 -62.08 26.08
C GLU A 116 -45.36 -62.05 24.84
N ASP A 117 -44.16 -62.60 25.06
CA ASP A 117 -43.20 -63.33 24.21
C ASP A 117 -43.10 -63.15 22.68
N GLY A 118 -41.85 -62.95 22.21
CA GLY A 118 -41.49 -63.14 20.80
C GLY A 118 -40.06 -62.74 20.40
N VAL A 119 -39.10 -63.67 20.55
CA VAL A 119 -37.93 -63.95 19.68
C VAL A 119 -37.12 -62.76 19.10
N LYS A 120 -35.88 -62.59 19.59
CA LYS A 120 -34.81 -61.80 18.94
C LYS A 120 -34.26 -62.51 17.68
N PRO A 121 -34.15 -61.84 16.52
CA PRO A 121 -33.21 -62.21 15.46
C PRO A 121 -31.86 -61.50 15.67
N PRO A 122 -30.76 -62.03 15.11
CA PRO A 122 -29.41 -61.56 15.40
C PRO A 122 -29.11 -60.22 14.73
N GLN A 123 -28.41 -59.36 15.47
CA GLN A 123 -27.74 -58.17 14.94
C GLN A 123 -26.81 -58.58 13.79
N PRO A 124 -26.88 -57.94 12.61
CA PRO A 124 -25.73 -57.88 11.75
C PRO A 124 -24.70 -57.00 12.46
N LEU A 125 -23.56 -57.59 12.81
CA LEU A 125 -22.33 -56.85 12.98
C LEU A 125 -22.04 -56.16 11.63
N ILE A 126 -22.55 -54.94 11.48
CA ILE A 126 -22.10 -54.04 10.43
C ILE A 126 -20.68 -53.69 10.83
N GLY A 127 -19.73 -54.32 10.13
CA GLY A 127 -18.32 -54.08 10.32
C GLY A 127 -18.05 -52.58 10.26
N ASP A 128 -17.21 -52.15 11.18
CA ASP A 128 -16.55 -50.86 11.22
C ASP A 128 -15.79 -50.66 9.90
N ASN A 129 -16.50 -50.19 8.87
CA ASN A 129 -15.93 -49.71 7.64
C ASN A 129 -16.91 -48.79 6.91
N GLU A 130 -17.59 -47.91 7.66
CA GLU A 130 -17.94 -46.62 7.09
C GLU A 130 -16.63 -45.87 6.84
N LEU A 131 -16.06 -46.14 5.68
CA LEU A 131 -15.05 -45.31 5.04
C LEU A 131 -15.47 -43.86 5.25
N GLN A 132 -14.71 -43.13 6.08
CA GLN A 132 -14.74 -41.69 6.19
C GLN A 132 -14.28 -41.08 4.86
N ASP A 133 -15.09 -41.24 3.83
CA ASP A 133 -14.84 -40.82 2.46
C ASP A 133 -15.46 -39.44 2.24
N VAL A 134 -15.01 -38.51 3.10
CA VAL A 134 -15.38 -37.11 3.11
C VAL A 134 -14.41 -36.37 2.19
N SER A 135 -14.94 -35.49 1.33
CA SER A 135 -14.12 -34.56 0.55
C SER A 135 -13.14 -33.81 1.47
N LEU A 136 -11.91 -33.57 1.00
CA LEU A 136 -10.94 -32.81 1.78
C LEU A 136 -11.47 -31.40 1.98
N GLN A 137 -11.63 -30.98 3.23
CA GLN A 137 -12.12 -29.66 3.60
C GLN A 137 -11.11 -28.99 4.52
N VAL A 138 -10.99 -27.68 4.42
CA VAL A 138 -10.21 -26.86 5.34
C VAL A 138 -11.12 -26.47 6.50
N ARG A 139 -10.73 -26.81 7.72
CA ARG A 139 -11.46 -26.52 8.96
C ARG A 139 -11.10 -25.16 9.53
N SER A 140 -9.81 -24.81 9.50
CA SER A 140 -9.29 -23.53 9.95
C SER A 140 -8.05 -23.13 9.16
N VAL A 141 -7.86 -21.82 9.07
CA VAL A 141 -6.67 -21.17 8.53
C VAL A 141 -6.01 -20.40 9.67
N ASP A 142 -4.72 -20.63 9.86
CA ASP A 142 -3.89 -19.94 10.84
C ASP A 142 -2.78 -19.21 10.08
N LEU A 143 -2.91 -17.88 10.03
CA LEU A 143 -1.99 -17.00 9.31
C LEU A 143 -0.70 -16.70 10.08
N LEU A 144 -0.52 -17.22 11.30
CA LEU A 144 0.65 -16.92 12.15
C LEU A 144 0.90 -15.40 12.24
N LYS A 145 -0.19 -14.67 12.48
CA LYS A 145 -0.33 -13.23 12.25
C LYS A 145 -0.12 -12.36 13.49
N SER A 146 0.12 -12.94 14.65
CA SER A 146 0.35 -12.14 15.86
C SER A 146 1.65 -11.33 15.74
N GLN A 147 1.72 -10.18 16.43
CA GLN A 147 2.89 -9.29 16.39
C GLN A 147 4.21 -9.98 16.79
N LYS A 148 4.13 -11.02 17.62
CA LYS A 148 5.31 -11.75 18.13
C LYS A 148 5.65 -12.98 17.28
N GLU A 149 4.84 -13.30 16.29
CA GLU A 149 5.07 -14.43 15.40
C GLU A 149 6.02 -14.10 14.26
N GLN A 150 6.55 -15.17 13.68
CA GLN A 150 7.63 -15.13 12.69
C GLN A 150 7.27 -14.28 11.47
N ASN A 151 6.06 -14.38 10.94
CA ASN A 151 5.67 -13.64 9.73
C ASN A 151 5.84 -12.12 9.92
N ARG A 152 5.34 -11.56 11.01
CA ARG A 152 5.41 -10.10 11.21
C ARG A 152 6.81 -9.62 11.56
N ALA A 153 7.54 -10.40 12.35
CA ALA A 153 8.93 -10.10 12.68
C ALA A 153 9.85 -10.13 11.44
N GLU A 154 9.77 -11.19 10.62
CA GLU A 154 10.62 -11.33 9.44
C GLU A 154 10.30 -10.32 8.34
N HIS A 155 9.04 -9.89 8.24
CA HIS A 155 8.62 -8.88 7.27
C HIS A 155 8.79 -7.45 7.79
N GLN A 156 9.34 -7.21 8.98
CA GLN A 156 9.50 -5.86 9.56
C GLN A 156 8.16 -5.11 9.63
N THR A 157 7.13 -5.81 10.10
CA THR A 157 5.75 -5.31 10.24
C THR A 157 5.19 -5.55 11.63
N ASP A 158 5.99 -5.97 12.62
CA ASP A 158 5.57 -6.22 14.01
C ASP A 158 5.10 -4.96 14.75
N GLN A 159 5.59 -3.78 14.37
CA GLN A 159 5.26 -2.51 15.02
C GLN A 159 3.82 -2.02 14.76
N TYR A 160 3.19 -2.41 13.65
CA TYR A 160 1.82 -1.98 13.34
C TYR A 160 0.83 -2.44 14.41
N LEU A 161 0.02 -1.53 14.95
CA LEU A 161 -1.05 -1.89 15.88
C LEU A 161 -2.30 -2.35 15.11
N SER A 162 -2.32 -3.63 14.74
CA SER A 162 -3.41 -4.31 14.02
C SER A 162 -3.38 -5.83 14.27
N ASP A 163 -4.55 -6.46 14.20
CA ASP A 163 -4.77 -7.92 14.28
C ASP A 163 -4.69 -8.63 12.92
N ASP A 164 -4.52 -7.88 11.83
CA ASP A 164 -4.38 -8.40 10.48
C ASP A 164 -2.97 -8.98 10.23
N LEU A 165 -2.85 -9.94 9.30
CA LEU A 165 -1.54 -10.31 8.78
C LEU A 165 -1.03 -9.21 7.86
N ILE A 166 0.09 -8.58 8.24
CA ILE A 166 0.73 -7.54 7.44
C ILE A 166 2.09 -8.07 6.98
N ILE A 167 2.30 -8.13 5.68
CA ILE A 167 3.52 -8.66 5.06
C ILE A 167 3.99 -7.75 3.93
N ARG A 168 5.22 -7.98 3.46
CA ARG A 168 5.85 -7.25 2.36
C ARG A 168 6.07 -8.18 1.16
N ARG A 169 5.81 -7.67 -0.04
CA ARG A 169 5.91 -8.42 -1.29
C ARG A 169 7.34 -8.92 -1.57
N GLY A 170 7.48 -9.94 -2.42
CA GLY A 170 8.80 -10.48 -2.78
C GLY A 170 9.50 -11.29 -1.68
N GLN A 171 8.84 -11.50 -0.54
CA GLN A 171 9.34 -12.29 0.58
C GLN A 171 8.32 -13.37 0.95
N THR A 172 8.81 -14.53 1.40
CA THR A 172 7.97 -15.66 1.77
C THR A 172 7.36 -15.51 3.16
N PHE A 173 6.12 -15.95 3.32
CA PHE A 173 5.42 -16.02 4.61
C PHE A 173 4.81 -17.40 4.82
N GLN A 174 4.43 -17.72 6.05
CA GLN A 174 3.90 -19.03 6.41
C GLN A 174 2.40 -19.01 6.73
N VAL A 175 1.70 -20.08 6.39
CA VAL A 175 0.28 -20.30 6.74
C VAL A 175 0.10 -21.75 7.17
N ALA A 176 -0.60 -21.98 8.27
CA ALA A 176 -1.01 -23.31 8.69
C ALA A 176 -2.49 -23.56 8.36
N LEU A 177 -2.80 -24.76 7.86
CA LEU A 177 -4.15 -25.19 7.53
C LEU A 177 -4.46 -26.46 8.33
N ASP A 178 -5.60 -26.47 9.02
CA ASP A 178 -6.14 -27.69 9.62
C ASP A 178 -7.18 -28.29 8.67
N LEU A 179 -6.96 -29.54 8.26
CA LEU A 179 -7.79 -30.22 7.27
C LEU A 179 -8.76 -31.22 7.92
N SER A 180 -9.78 -31.64 7.18
CA SER A 180 -10.74 -32.67 7.63
C SER A 180 -10.12 -34.05 7.79
N ARG A 181 -9.10 -34.34 6.97
CA ARG A 181 -8.27 -35.56 6.95
C ARG A 181 -6.87 -35.23 6.42
N PRO A 182 -5.89 -36.14 6.51
CA PRO A 182 -4.58 -35.91 5.92
C PRO A 182 -4.66 -35.65 4.42
N LEU A 183 -3.83 -34.71 3.93
CA LEU A 183 -3.69 -34.42 2.50
C LEU A 183 -3.02 -35.61 1.80
N ASN A 184 -3.65 -36.12 0.75
CA ASN A 184 -3.05 -37.15 -0.12
C ASN A 184 -2.62 -36.50 -1.44
N SER A 185 -1.31 -36.46 -1.70
CA SER A 185 -0.72 -35.82 -2.89
C SER A 185 -1.16 -36.44 -4.23
N ASP A 186 -1.53 -37.71 -4.22
CA ASP A 186 -1.89 -38.47 -5.42
C ASP A 186 -3.33 -38.18 -5.85
N THR A 187 -4.25 -38.01 -4.89
CA THR A 187 -5.69 -37.87 -5.15
C THR A 187 -6.21 -36.46 -4.96
N ASP A 188 -5.58 -35.67 -4.09
CA ASP A 188 -6.03 -34.33 -3.73
C ASP A 188 -5.18 -33.27 -4.43
N LYS A 189 -5.84 -32.16 -4.77
CA LYS A 189 -5.21 -30.91 -5.18
C LYS A 189 -5.67 -29.81 -4.23
N LEU A 190 -4.74 -28.95 -3.86
CA LEU A 190 -5.00 -27.79 -3.02
C LEU A 190 -4.28 -26.59 -3.65
N HIS A 191 -4.96 -25.46 -3.67
CA HIS A 191 -4.38 -24.18 -4.03
C HIS A 191 -5.02 -23.08 -3.19
N LEU A 192 -4.29 -21.97 -3.02
CA LEU A 192 -4.81 -20.78 -2.36
C LEU A 192 -5.25 -19.79 -3.43
N GLU A 193 -6.26 -18.99 -3.12
CA GLU A 193 -6.66 -17.86 -3.96
C GLU A 193 -6.60 -16.58 -3.15
N LEU A 194 -5.95 -15.56 -3.72
CA LEU A 194 -5.97 -14.20 -3.18
C LEU A 194 -6.75 -13.29 -4.12
N LYS A 195 -7.70 -12.53 -3.57
CA LYS A 195 -8.52 -11.60 -4.34
C LYS A 195 -8.39 -10.19 -3.77
N THR A 196 -8.24 -9.19 -4.63
CA THR A 196 -8.17 -7.79 -4.23
C THR A 196 -9.03 -6.90 -5.12
N GLY A 197 -9.59 -5.84 -4.54
CA GLY A 197 -10.47 -4.90 -5.21
C GLY A 197 -11.88 -5.43 -5.50
N PRO A 198 -12.77 -4.56 -6.01
CA PRO A 198 -14.21 -4.86 -6.11
C PRO A 198 -14.56 -5.85 -7.24
N ARG A 199 -13.67 -6.03 -8.22
CA ARG A 199 -13.85 -6.94 -9.36
C ARG A 199 -12.55 -7.72 -9.66
N PRO A 200 -12.25 -8.76 -8.87
CA PRO A 200 -11.04 -9.57 -9.04
C PRO A 200 -11.03 -10.29 -10.39
N LEU A 201 -9.91 -10.21 -11.12
CA LEU A 201 -9.70 -10.83 -12.42
C LEU A 201 -8.26 -11.34 -12.53
N VAL A 202 -8.10 -12.58 -13.00
CA VAL A 202 -6.78 -13.21 -13.22
C VAL A 202 -5.94 -12.41 -14.21
N SER A 203 -6.55 -11.96 -15.31
CA SER A 203 -5.88 -11.16 -16.35
C SER A 203 -5.39 -9.78 -15.89
N LYS A 204 -5.81 -9.34 -14.71
CA LYS A 204 -5.42 -8.06 -14.09
C LYS A 204 -4.54 -8.24 -12.85
N GLY A 205 -4.21 -9.48 -12.48
CA GLY A 205 -3.45 -9.79 -11.28
C GLY A 205 -4.20 -9.50 -9.97
N THR A 206 -5.52 -9.27 -10.04
CA THR A 206 -6.37 -9.00 -8.87
C THR A 206 -7.09 -10.23 -8.34
N HIS A 207 -7.08 -11.32 -9.10
CA HIS A 207 -7.40 -12.67 -8.62
C HIS A 207 -6.19 -13.56 -8.90
N ILE A 208 -5.53 -14.00 -7.83
CA ILE A 208 -4.28 -14.76 -7.88
C ILE A 208 -4.60 -16.19 -7.45
N ILE A 209 -4.11 -17.16 -8.22
CA ILE A 209 -4.19 -18.57 -7.90
C ILE A 209 -2.77 -19.01 -7.53
N ILE A 210 -2.59 -19.51 -6.32
CA ILE A 210 -1.30 -19.92 -5.74
C ILE A 210 -1.26 -21.45 -5.71
N PRO A 211 -0.59 -22.09 -6.68
CA PRO A 211 -0.49 -23.54 -6.72
C PRO A 211 0.49 -24.07 -5.67
N LEU A 212 0.27 -25.30 -5.23
CA LEU A 212 1.28 -26.06 -4.49
C LEU A 212 2.37 -26.59 -5.43
N VAL A 213 3.63 -26.43 -5.03
CA VAL A 213 4.83 -26.88 -5.75
C VAL A 213 5.80 -27.58 -4.79
N GLU A 214 6.69 -28.42 -5.34
CA GLU A 214 7.74 -29.11 -4.56
C GLU A 214 8.85 -28.15 -4.11
N GLU A 215 9.20 -27.18 -4.97
CA GLU A 215 10.21 -26.16 -4.73
C GLU A 215 9.71 -24.80 -5.18
N LEU A 216 9.93 -23.79 -4.32
CA LEU A 216 9.60 -22.41 -4.62
C LEU A 216 10.61 -21.84 -5.62
N LYS A 217 10.11 -21.17 -6.66
CA LYS A 217 10.91 -20.37 -7.59
C LYS A 217 10.72 -18.90 -7.26
N GLY A 218 11.82 -18.15 -7.28
CA GLY A 218 11.81 -16.71 -7.05
C GLY A 218 10.91 -15.97 -8.05
N GLY A 219 10.26 -14.90 -7.57
CA GLY A 219 9.50 -13.99 -8.43
C GLY A 219 8.12 -14.49 -8.88
N GLN A 220 7.55 -15.52 -8.23
CA GLN A 220 6.22 -16.04 -8.58
C GLN A 220 5.37 -16.31 -7.33
N TRP A 221 4.05 -16.29 -7.54
CA TRP A 221 3.06 -16.75 -6.58
C TRP A 221 3.04 -18.28 -6.55
N GLN A 222 3.57 -18.86 -5.47
CA GLN A 222 3.67 -20.31 -5.28
C GLN A 222 3.60 -20.64 -3.79
N ALA A 223 3.14 -21.85 -3.46
CA ALA A 223 3.15 -22.36 -2.10
C ALA A 223 3.85 -23.72 -2.03
N LYS A 224 4.59 -23.97 -0.96
CA LYS A 224 5.28 -25.23 -0.70
C LYS A 224 4.86 -25.77 0.67
N ILE A 225 4.61 -27.08 0.76
CA ILE A 225 4.40 -27.75 2.04
C ILE A 225 5.75 -27.87 2.75
N MET A 226 5.86 -27.25 3.93
CA MET A 226 7.03 -27.31 4.79
C MET A 226 6.94 -28.50 5.75
N GLU A 227 5.77 -28.69 6.34
CA GLU A 227 5.49 -29.72 7.34
C GLU A 227 4.07 -30.25 7.15
N GLN A 228 3.89 -31.55 7.38
CA GLN A 228 2.58 -32.21 7.42
C GLN A 228 2.54 -33.11 8.65
N ASP A 229 1.67 -32.79 9.60
CA ASP A 229 1.42 -33.57 10.81
C ASP A 229 -0.05 -33.96 10.87
N GLY A 230 -0.33 -35.21 10.45
CA GLY A 230 -1.69 -35.72 10.31
C GLY A 230 -2.55 -34.84 9.40
N ASN A 231 -3.49 -34.13 10.01
CA ASN A 231 -4.44 -33.25 9.32
C ASN A 231 -3.94 -31.80 9.18
N ARG A 232 -2.88 -31.42 9.89
CA ARG A 232 -2.35 -30.05 9.86
C ARG A 232 -1.19 -29.98 8.88
N ILE A 233 -1.25 -29.00 7.98
CA ILE A 233 -0.14 -28.70 7.07
C ILE A 233 0.34 -27.28 7.28
N ARG A 234 1.66 -27.07 7.22
CA ARG A 234 2.27 -25.74 7.21
C ARG A 234 2.81 -25.46 5.81
N LEU A 235 2.37 -24.34 5.25
CA LEU A 235 2.76 -23.87 3.93
C LEU A 235 3.73 -22.70 4.06
N SER A 236 4.72 -22.65 3.18
CA SER A 236 5.49 -21.44 2.87
C SER A 236 5.01 -20.89 1.53
N ILE A 237 4.60 -19.64 1.50
CA ILE A 237 4.00 -18.97 0.34
C ILE A 237 4.96 -17.87 -0.13
N SER A 238 5.30 -17.90 -1.41
CA SER A 238 6.10 -16.87 -2.09
C SER A 238 5.20 -15.92 -2.86
N SER A 239 5.54 -14.63 -2.84
CA SER A 239 4.95 -13.60 -3.69
C SER A 239 6.00 -13.00 -4.63
N PRO A 240 5.62 -12.52 -5.83
CA PRO A 240 6.54 -11.75 -6.67
C PRO A 240 6.84 -10.38 -6.04
N PRO A 241 8.03 -9.80 -6.28
CA PRO A 241 8.37 -8.45 -5.82
C PRO A 241 7.53 -7.35 -6.49
N THR A 242 6.78 -7.67 -7.54
CA THR A 242 5.87 -6.77 -8.26
C THR A 242 4.40 -6.96 -7.86
N ALA A 243 4.11 -7.76 -6.82
CA ALA A 243 2.75 -7.95 -6.34
C ALA A 243 2.08 -6.60 -6.02
N LEU A 244 0.76 -6.54 -6.21
CA LEU A 244 -0.02 -5.36 -5.88
C LEU A 244 0.00 -5.17 -4.37
N ILE A 245 0.06 -3.92 -3.90
CA ILE A 245 -0.12 -3.62 -2.48
C ILE A 245 -1.59 -3.41 -2.13
N GLY A 246 -1.93 -3.60 -0.86
CA GLY A 246 -3.27 -3.43 -0.32
C GLY A 246 -3.81 -4.71 0.31
N ARG A 247 -5.14 -4.72 0.52
CA ARG A 247 -5.86 -5.82 1.17
C ARG A 247 -6.18 -6.94 0.17
N TYR A 248 -5.89 -8.17 0.58
CA TYR A 248 -6.22 -9.40 -0.12
C TYR A 248 -7.12 -10.29 0.74
N HIS A 249 -8.21 -10.76 0.14
CA HIS A 249 -9.06 -11.79 0.70
C HIS A 249 -8.52 -13.16 0.33
N LEU A 250 -8.23 -13.99 1.33
CA LEU A 250 -7.75 -15.35 1.17
C LEU A 250 -8.90 -16.35 1.15
N THR A 251 -8.90 -17.24 0.17
CA THR A 251 -9.66 -18.50 0.21
C THR A 251 -8.76 -19.67 -0.12
N VAL A 252 -9.11 -20.86 0.36
CA VAL A 252 -8.43 -22.11 0.03
C VAL A 252 -9.37 -23.00 -0.73
N VAL A 253 -8.90 -23.52 -1.86
CA VAL A 253 -9.66 -24.43 -2.71
C VAL A 253 -9.02 -25.81 -2.66
N THR A 254 -9.83 -26.81 -2.34
CA THR A 254 -9.45 -28.22 -2.37
C THR A 254 -10.25 -28.93 -3.46
N ARG A 255 -9.60 -29.82 -4.18
CA ARG A 255 -10.21 -30.68 -5.19
C ARG A 255 -9.79 -32.10 -4.92
N GLY A 256 -10.76 -32.98 -4.72
CA GLY A 256 -10.53 -34.41 -4.57
C GLY A 256 -11.45 -35.22 -5.50
N PRO A 257 -11.44 -36.55 -5.39
CA PRO A 257 -12.23 -37.44 -6.24
C PRO A 257 -13.74 -37.16 -6.24
N LYS A 258 -14.27 -36.62 -5.13
CA LYS A 258 -15.72 -36.35 -4.96
C LYS A 258 -16.15 -34.92 -5.25
N GLY A 259 -15.22 -34.03 -5.63
CA GLY A 259 -15.57 -32.66 -6.02
C GLY A 259 -14.60 -31.60 -5.53
N VAL A 260 -15.05 -30.36 -5.61
CA VAL A 260 -14.31 -29.16 -5.19
C VAL A 260 -14.96 -28.60 -3.93
N ALA A 261 -14.16 -28.21 -2.95
CA ALA A 261 -14.59 -27.42 -1.81
C ALA A 261 -13.75 -26.14 -1.75
N THR A 262 -14.38 -25.05 -1.32
CA THR A 262 -13.74 -23.76 -1.11
C THR A 262 -14.10 -23.28 0.27
N THR A 263 -13.14 -22.74 1.02
CA THR A 263 -13.43 -22.11 2.31
C THR A 263 -14.43 -20.96 2.14
N PRO A 264 -15.31 -20.73 3.11
CA PRO A 264 -16.11 -19.51 3.11
C PRO A 264 -15.19 -18.28 3.15
N GLU A 265 -15.70 -17.14 2.68
CA GLU A 265 -15.02 -15.88 2.86
C GLU A 265 -15.00 -15.52 4.35
N ASP A 266 -13.82 -15.22 4.87
CA ASP A 266 -13.60 -14.87 6.27
C ASP A 266 -12.60 -13.71 6.30
N LEU A 267 -13.11 -12.52 6.64
CA LEU A 267 -12.33 -11.29 6.69
C LEU A 267 -11.22 -11.33 7.74
N SER A 268 -11.30 -12.23 8.73
CA SER A 268 -10.22 -12.41 9.70
C SER A 268 -8.98 -13.05 9.08
N ASN A 269 -9.10 -13.60 7.87
CA ASN A 269 -8.01 -14.16 7.08
C ASN A 269 -7.52 -13.19 5.99
N ASP A 270 -7.88 -11.90 6.08
CA ASP A 270 -7.36 -10.90 5.17
C ASP A 270 -5.85 -10.68 5.38
N ILE A 271 -5.16 -10.49 4.26
CA ILE A 271 -3.71 -10.25 4.21
C ILE A 271 -3.48 -8.85 3.66
N ILE A 272 -2.73 -8.03 4.40
CA ILE A 272 -2.29 -6.72 3.95
C ILE A 272 -0.88 -6.86 3.36
N MET A 273 -0.75 -6.59 2.07
CA MET A 273 0.51 -6.60 1.35
C MET A 273 1.07 -5.18 1.21
N LEU A 274 2.32 -4.98 1.60
CA LEU A 274 3.05 -3.71 1.52
C LEU A 274 4.22 -3.81 0.52
N PHE A 275 4.78 -2.66 0.17
CA PHE A 275 6.06 -2.57 -0.53
C PHE A 275 7.22 -3.12 0.35
N ASN A 276 8.30 -3.60 -0.29
CA ASN A 276 9.40 -4.26 0.41
C ASN A 276 10.78 -3.64 0.17
N PRO A 277 11.21 -2.69 1.02
CA PRO A 277 12.55 -2.13 0.98
C PRO A 277 13.70 -3.11 1.28
N TRP A 278 13.40 -4.30 1.83
CA TRP A 278 14.38 -5.36 2.12
C TRP A 278 14.55 -6.36 0.97
N CYS A 279 13.66 -6.35 -0.02
CA CYS A 279 13.72 -7.27 -1.16
C CYS A 279 14.52 -6.65 -2.29
N MET A 280 15.68 -7.23 -2.64
CA MET A 280 16.57 -6.73 -3.71
C MET A 280 15.89 -6.60 -5.08
N ASP A 281 14.85 -7.39 -5.34
CA ASP A 281 14.12 -7.38 -6.61
C ASP A 281 12.91 -6.41 -6.60
N ASP A 282 12.63 -5.75 -5.47
CA ASP A 282 11.57 -4.73 -5.36
C ASP A 282 12.12 -3.37 -5.82
N THR A 283 11.31 -2.63 -6.59
CA THR A 283 11.63 -1.28 -7.07
C THR A 283 11.95 -0.29 -5.94
N VAL A 284 11.45 -0.52 -4.72
CA VAL A 284 11.72 0.32 -3.54
C VAL A 284 12.86 -0.19 -2.66
N TYR A 285 13.66 -1.14 -3.16
CA TYR A 285 14.79 -1.69 -2.42
C TYR A 285 15.75 -0.62 -1.92
N MET A 286 16.22 -0.81 -0.69
CA MET A 286 17.31 -0.05 -0.08
C MET A 286 18.32 -1.04 0.49
N ASP A 287 19.58 -0.91 0.08
CA ASP A 287 20.67 -1.77 0.50
C ASP A 287 21.12 -1.49 1.94
N ASP A 288 21.18 -0.22 2.31
CA ASP A 288 21.61 0.26 3.61
C ASP A 288 20.54 0.05 4.70
N GLU A 289 20.92 -0.63 5.79
CA GLU A 289 20.01 -0.91 6.90
C GLU A 289 19.66 0.35 7.70
N GLU A 290 20.59 1.28 7.91
CA GLU A 290 20.32 2.52 8.62
C GLU A 290 19.33 3.40 7.84
N GLU A 291 19.44 3.43 6.51
CA GLU A 291 18.49 4.12 5.65
C GLU A 291 17.09 3.47 5.69
N ARG A 292 16.99 2.14 5.75
CA ARG A 292 15.69 1.46 5.95
C ARG A 292 15.08 1.79 7.30
N GLN A 293 15.90 1.80 8.35
CA GLN A 293 15.46 2.19 9.69
C GLN A 293 14.96 3.65 9.67
N GLU A 294 15.68 4.58 9.05
CA GLU A 294 15.29 6.00 9.01
C GLU A 294 14.11 6.30 8.09
N TYR A 295 14.09 5.75 6.87
CA TYR A 295 13.14 6.14 5.83
C TYR A 295 11.88 5.28 5.77
N VAL A 296 11.80 4.20 6.56
CA VAL A 296 10.64 3.31 6.62
C VAL A 296 10.16 3.13 8.06
N LEU A 297 11.05 2.78 8.98
CA LEU A 297 10.68 2.36 10.34
C LEU A 297 10.69 3.50 11.37
N ASN A 298 11.42 4.59 11.15
CA ASN A 298 11.39 5.71 12.08
C ASN A 298 10.03 6.42 11.97
N ASP A 299 9.28 6.44 13.07
CA ASP A 299 7.93 7.01 13.15
C ASP A 299 7.93 8.46 13.66
N THR A 300 9.10 9.01 13.91
CA THR A 300 9.29 10.42 14.25
C THR A 300 10.35 11.05 13.34
N GLY A 301 10.25 12.35 13.12
CA GLY A 301 11.18 13.05 12.25
C GLY A 301 11.28 14.53 12.55
N ARG A 302 12.04 15.23 11.70
CA ARG A 302 12.20 16.67 11.76
C ARG A 302 11.79 17.31 10.44
N ILE A 303 11.02 18.39 10.54
CA ILE A 303 10.73 19.27 9.41
C ILE A 303 11.42 20.60 9.67
N TYR A 304 12.28 21.01 8.74
CA TYR A 304 13.04 22.25 8.84
C TYR A 304 12.22 23.44 8.33
N TYR A 305 12.39 24.59 8.96
CA TYR A 305 11.69 25.83 8.62
C TYR A 305 12.56 27.05 8.95
N GLY A 306 12.04 28.26 8.78
CA GLY A 306 12.76 29.50 9.05
C GLY A 306 13.43 30.02 7.78
N THR A 307 14.69 30.43 7.86
CA THR A 307 15.44 30.95 6.70
C THR A 307 16.73 30.17 6.52
N GLU A 308 17.36 30.29 5.35
CA GLU A 308 18.68 29.72 5.08
C GLU A 308 19.76 30.14 6.12
N LYS A 309 19.58 31.31 6.75
CA LYS A 309 20.51 31.88 7.74
C LYS A 309 20.13 31.52 9.18
N GLN A 310 18.88 31.11 9.40
CA GLN A 310 18.33 30.77 10.71
C GLN A 310 17.36 29.60 10.55
N ILE A 311 17.94 28.40 10.47
CA ILE A 311 17.20 27.15 10.28
C ILE A 311 16.60 26.73 11.62
N GLY A 312 15.27 26.73 11.68
CA GLY A 312 14.49 26.08 12.73
C GLY A 312 14.20 24.63 12.36
N ALA A 313 13.89 23.82 13.38
CA ALA A 313 13.42 22.45 13.20
C ALA A 313 12.20 22.21 14.10
N ARG A 314 11.21 21.52 13.54
CA ARG A 314 10.02 21.06 14.26
C ARG A 314 10.03 19.54 14.29
N THR A 315 9.84 18.94 15.46
CA THR A 315 9.60 17.51 15.56
C THR A 315 8.22 17.19 14.99
N TRP A 316 8.14 16.13 14.18
CA TRP A 316 6.89 15.64 13.62
C TRP A 316 6.71 14.17 13.98
N ASN A 317 5.56 13.82 14.55
CA ASN A 317 5.17 12.43 14.76
C ASN A 317 4.52 11.90 13.48
N TYR A 318 5.28 11.14 12.67
CA TYR A 318 4.72 10.47 11.51
C TYR A 318 3.71 9.39 11.94
N GLY A 319 4.09 8.57 12.93
CA GLY A 319 3.21 7.62 13.61
C GLY A 319 2.57 6.58 12.69
N GLN A 320 3.25 6.14 11.63
CA GLN A 320 2.72 5.22 10.62
C GLN A 320 2.26 3.86 11.18
N PHE A 321 2.72 3.48 12.37
CA PHE A 321 2.36 2.24 13.06
C PHE A 321 1.26 2.40 14.11
N SER A 322 0.82 3.63 14.37
CA SER A 322 -0.25 3.91 15.33
C SER A 322 -1.57 3.27 14.89
N GLU A 323 -2.39 2.88 15.87
CA GLU A 323 -3.68 2.25 15.63
C GLU A 323 -4.57 3.11 14.71
N GLY A 324 -5.15 2.46 13.71
CA GLY A 324 -6.02 3.09 12.70
C GLY A 324 -5.29 3.80 11.55
N VAL A 325 -3.98 4.08 11.66
CA VAL A 325 -3.24 4.78 10.59
C VAL A 325 -3.09 3.93 9.33
N LEU A 326 -2.78 2.65 9.47
CA LEU A 326 -2.74 1.73 8.32
C LEU A 326 -4.10 1.62 7.62
N ALA A 327 -5.18 1.56 8.39
CA ALA A 327 -6.53 1.54 7.83
C ALA A 327 -6.83 2.83 7.03
N ALA A 328 -6.46 4.00 7.57
CA ALA A 328 -6.58 5.27 6.87
C ALA A 328 -5.72 5.31 5.59
N CYS A 329 -4.49 4.80 5.61
CA CYS A 329 -3.63 4.75 4.44
C CYS A 329 -4.18 3.84 3.33
N LEU A 330 -4.72 2.68 3.70
CA LEU A 330 -5.41 1.78 2.77
C LEU A 330 -6.69 2.42 2.21
N TYR A 331 -7.45 3.13 3.04
CA TYR A 331 -8.62 3.88 2.61
C TYR A 331 -8.27 4.97 1.57
N ILE A 332 -7.20 5.73 1.80
CA ILE A 332 -6.69 6.72 0.84
C ILE A 332 -6.33 6.04 -0.49
N LEU A 333 -5.61 4.91 -0.44
CA LEU A 333 -5.26 4.14 -1.64
C LEU A 333 -6.50 3.62 -2.38
N GLU A 334 -7.53 3.17 -1.66
CA GLU A 334 -8.77 2.68 -2.22
C GLU A 334 -9.64 3.78 -2.85
N LYS A 335 -9.63 4.98 -2.27
CA LYS A 335 -10.33 6.16 -2.79
C LYS A 335 -9.60 6.87 -3.92
N SER A 336 -8.31 6.62 -4.08
CA SER A 336 -7.55 7.15 -5.21
C SER A 336 -8.00 6.57 -6.54
N ASP A 337 -7.79 7.32 -7.63
CA ASP A 337 -8.09 6.88 -8.99
C ASP A 337 -7.08 5.83 -9.55
N VAL A 338 -6.16 5.32 -8.72
CA VAL A 338 -5.25 4.24 -9.15
C VAL A 338 -6.04 2.96 -9.36
N LEU A 339 -6.13 2.58 -10.63
CA LEU A 339 -6.61 1.27 -11.04
C LEU A 339 -5.79 0.18 -10.37
N ALA A 340 -6.44 -0.90 -9.94
CA ALA A 340 -5.81 -1.98 -9.20
C ALA A 340 -4.48 -2.50 -9.83
N PRO A 341 -4.34 -2.69 -11.15
CA PRO A 341 -3.06 -3.10 -11.75
C PRO A 341 -1.91 -2.11 -11.51
N GLY A 342 -2.20 -0.82 -11.33
CA GLY A 342 -1.21 0.21 -11.04
C GLY A 342 -0.72 0.21 -9.59
N ARG A 343 -1.39 -0.52 -8.68
CA ARG A 343 -1.02 -0.58 -7.25
C ARG A 343 0.26 -1.37 -6.99
N GLY A 344 0.80 -2.09 -7.98
CA GLY A 344 2.11 -2.74 -7.88
C GLY A 344 3.28 -1.81 -8.24
N ASP A 345 3.03 -0.64 -8.81
CA ASP A 345 4.07 0.29 -9.23
C ASP A 345 4.17 1.45 -8.22
N PRO A 346 5.31 1.62 -7.52
CA PRO A 346 5.46 2.68 -6.54
C PRO A 346 5.31 4.07 -7.17
N VAL A 347 5.65 4.27 -8.45
CA VAL A 347 5.49 5.57 -9.12
C VAL A 347 4.01 5.93 -9.24
N ASN A 348 3.18 4.99 -9.67
CA ASN A 348 1.73 5.21 -9.79
C ASN A 348 1.09 5.44 -8.41
N VAL A 349 1.49 4.66 -7.40
CA VAL A 349 1.01 4.81 -6.03
C VAL A 349 1.40 6.18 -5.48
N VAL A 350 2.67 6.57 -5.55
CA VAL A 350 3.15 7.86 -5.04
C VAL A 350 2.40 9.02 -5.69
N ARG A 351 2.24 9.02 -7.03
CA ARG A 351 1.50 10.06 -7.75
C ARG A 351 0.05 10.20 -7.25
N ALA A 352 -0.61 9.07 -7.04
CA ALA A 352 -2.00 9.06 -6.57
C ALA A 352 -2.12 9.52 -5.11
N ILE A 353 -1.22 9.07 -4.24
CA ILE A 353 -1.17 9.53 -2.85
C ILE A 353 -0.93 11.04 -2.80
N THR A 354 0.05 11.58 -3.54
CA THR A 354 0.30 13.03 -3.54
C THR A 354 -0.91 13.84 -4.01
N ALA A 355 -1.67 13.33 -4.98
CA ALA A 355 -2.90 13.95 -5.43
C ALA A 355 -4.02 13.86 -4.38
N MET A 356 -4.13 12.73 -3.67
CA MET A 356 -5.13 12.53 -2.61
C MET A 356 -4.83 13.31 -1.33
N ILE A 357 -3.56 13.55 -0.99
CA ILE A 357 -3.22 14.30 0.22
C ILE A 357 -3.65 15.77 0.09
N ASN A 358 -3.52 16.34 -1.10
CA ASN A 358 -4.07 17.65 -1.41
C ASN A 358 -5.58 17.52 -1.71
N SER A 359 -6.40 18.49 -1.29
CA SER A 359 -7.82 18.52 -1.61
C SER A 359 -8.17 19.67 -2.56
N PRO A 360 -7.77 19.61 -3.85
CA PRO A 360 -8.14 20.65 -4.80
C PRO A 360 -9.65 20.69 -5.11
N ASP A 361 -10.37 19.56 -4.95
CA ASP A 361 -11.82 19.43 -5.24
C ASP A 361 -12.63 18.82 -4.05
N ASP A 362 -12.32 19.14 -2.80
CA ASP A 362 -13.00 18.64 -1.59
C ASP A 362 -13.01 17.11 -1.37
N ARG A 363 -12.13 16.37 -2.04
CA ARG A 363 -12.03 14.90 -1.95
C ARG A 363 -10.72 14.39 -1.36
N GLY A 364 -9.78 15.29 -1.06
CA GLY A 364 -8.47 14.96 -0.52
C GLY A 364 -8.44 14.91 1.01
N VAL A 365 -7.30 14.54 1.56
CA VAL A 365 -7.10 14.36 3.01
C VAL A 365 -7.10 15.69 3.77
N LEU A 366 -6.45 16.71 3.22
CA LEU A 366 -6.23 17.99 3.90
C LEU A 366 -6.67 19.16 3.02
N GLU A 367 -7.33 20.13 3.65
CA GLU A 367 -7.68 21.40 3.04
C GLU A 367 -6.63 22.48 3.37
N GLY A 368 -6.08 23.13 2.35
CA GLY A 368 -5.04 24.14 2.51
C GLY A 368 -5.61 25.51 2.90
N ASN A 369 -4.97 26.21 3.85
CA ASN A 369 -5.36 27.59 4.20
C ASN A 369 -4.15 28.45 4.61
N TRP A 370 -3.97 29.59 3.93
CA TRP A 370 -2.90 30.58 4.14
C TRP A 370 -3.42 31.98 4.53
N SER A 371 -4.72 32.14 4.77
CA SER A 371 -5.34 33.46 5.05
C SER A 371 -4.92 34.06 6.39
N GLY A 372 -4.50 33.22 7.34
CA GLY A 372 -4.26 33.60 8.74
C GLY A 372 -5.51 33.52 9.63
N ASP A 373 -6.70 33.34 9.04
CA ASP A 373 -7.94 33.00 9.75
C ASP A 373 -8.25 31.51 9.57
N TYR A 374 -8.20 30.78 10.69
CA TYR A 374 -8.41 29.34 10.74
C TYR A 374 -9.73 28.97 11.43
N ALA A 375 -10.70 29.89 11.44
CA ALA A 375 -12.05 29.58 11.92
C ALA A 375 -12.62 28.33 11.23
N GLY A 376 -13.28 27.47 12.02
CA GLY A 376 -13.87 26.21 11.55
C GLY A 376 -12.89 25.05 11.38
N GLY A 377 -11.60 25.22 11.73
CA GLY A 377 -10.60 24.16 11.63
C GLY A 377 -9.47 24.30 12.65
N THR A 378 -8.41 23.52 12.43
CA THR A 378 -7.17 23.58 13.22
C THR A 378 -6.15 24.42 12.48
N ALA A 379 -5.51 25.36 13.19
CA ALA A 379 -4.43 26.15 12.63
C ALA A 379 -3.27 25.23 12.16
N PRO A 380 -2.72 25.41 10.94
CA PRO A 380 -1.65 24.55 10.41
C PRO A 380 -0.41 24.42 11.34
N THR A 381 -0.14 25.46 12.14
CA THR A 381 0.96 25.50 13.10
C THR A 381 0.71 24.70 14.37
N ALA A 382 -0.53 24.33 14.68
CA ALA A 382 -0.91 23.54 15.85
C ALA A 382 -0.66 22.04 15.66
N TRP A 383 -0.58 21.55 14.43
CA TRP A 383 -0.26 20.15 14.15
C TRP A 383 1.17 19.80 14.57
N SER A 384 1.29 18.66 15.25
CA SER A 384 2.54 18.06 15.71
C SER A 384 2.81 16.67 15.10
N GLY A 385 1.89 16.17 14.26
CA GLY A 385 1.99 14.84 13.66
C GLY A 385 0.85 14.55 12.68
N SER A 386 0.98 13.41 11.99
CA SER A 386 0.03 12.98 10.96
C SER A 386 -1.12 12.12 11.48
N VAL A 387 -0.95 11.51 12.67
CA VAL A 387 -1.87 10.50 13.22
C VAL A 387 -3.29 11.04 13.35
N ASP A 388 -3.47 12.18 14.01
CA ASP A 388 -4.79 12.76 14.25
C ASP A 388 -5.48 13.19 12.94
N ILE A 389 -4.71 13.70 11.98
CA ILE A 389 -5.21 14.09 10.65
C ILE A 389 -5.74 12.86 9.91
N LEU A 390 -4.94 11.81 9.80
CA LEU A 390 -5.30 10.60 9.04
C LEU A 390 -6.47 9.86 9.68
N LYS A 391 -6.48 9.75 11.02
CA LYS A 391 -7.59 9.14 11.74
C LYS A 391 -8.87 9.94 11.56
N LYS A 392 -8.83 11.27 11.73
CA LYS A 392 -9.99 12.14 11.53
C LYS A 392 -10.55 12.02 10.11
N TYR A 393 -9.70 12.08 9.08
CA TYR A 393 -10.11 11.91 7.69
C TYR A 393 -10.86 10.58 7.47
N HIS A 394 -10.33 9.48 8.00
CA HIS A 394 -10.92 8.15 7.86
C HIS A 394 -12.23 8.01 8.65
N GLU A 395 -12.27 8.47 9.90
CA GLU A 395 -13.44 8.43 10.78
C GLU A 395 -14.61 9.28 10.26
N GLU A 396 -14.31 10.43 9.64
CA GLU A 396 -15.29 11.32 9.03
C GLU A 396 -15.68 10.90 7.59
N GLY A 397 -15.34 9.67 7.18
CA GLY A 397 -15.78 9.10 5.91
C GLY A 397 -15.13 9.73 4.67
N GLY A 398 -13.92 10.27 4.82
CA GLY A 398 -13.16 10.88 3.74
C GLY A 398 -13.42 12.38 3.55
N MET A 399 -13.97 13.06 4.56
CA MET A 399 -14.13 14.52 4.54
C MET A 399 -12.77 15.22 4.77
N PRO A 400 -12.41 16.24 3.97
CA PRO A 400 -11.14 16.94 4.12
C PRO A 400 -10.93 17.54 5.51
N VAL A 401 -9.74 17.32 6.08
CA VAL A 401 -9.36 17.86 7.39
C VAL A 401 -8.86 19.29 7.24
N LYS A 402 -9.47 20.20 7.99
CA LYS A 402 -9.12 21.62 8.05
C LYS A 402 -8.13 21.92 9.20
N TYR A 403 -6.98 22.57 9.01
CA TYR A 403 -6.34 23.00 7.76
C TYR A 403 -4.88 22.55 7.71
N GLY A 404 -4.30 22.52 6.51
CA GLY A 404 -2.89 22.22 6.26
C GLY A 404 -2.15 23.36 5.58
N GLN A 405 -0.83 23.33 5.70
CA GLN A 405 0.12 24.07 4.87
C GLN A 405 1.24 23.12 4.43
N CYS A 406 2.22 23.63 3.69
CA CYS A 406 3.25 22.85 3.00
C CYS A 406 3.93 21.77 3.86
N TRP A 407 4.33 22.10 5.09
CA TRP A 407 4.95 21.12 6.00
C TRP A 407 3.96 20.06 6.50
N VAL A 408 2.69 20.41 6.67
CA VAL A 408 1.64 19.47 7.08
C VAL A 408 1.38 18.47 5.97
N PHE A 409 1.26 18.93 4.72
CA PHE A 409 1.11 18.06 3.56
C PHE A 409 2.31 17.11 3.40
N SER A 410 3.54 17.61 3.59
CA SER A 410 4.74 16.77 3.56
C SER A 410 4.78 15.74 4.68
N GLY A 411 4.42 16.15 5.90
CA GLY A 411 4.33 15.26 7.05
C GLY A 411 3.36 14.11 6.82
N VAL A 412 2.15 14.41 6.36
CA VAL A 412 1.12 13.42 6.06
C VAL A 412 1.51 12.53 4.88
N THR A 413 2.03 13.10 3.79
CA THR A 413 2.49 12.32 2.64
C THR A 413 3.59 11.34 3.04
N THR A 414 4.58 11.80 3.83
CA THR A 414 5.67 10.94 4.31
C THR A 414 5.13 9.81 5.18
N THR A 415 4.18 10.09 6.08
CA THR A 415 3.51 9.05 6.88
C THR A 415 2.85 8.00 6.00
N VAL A 416 2.05 8.40 5.00
CA VAL A 416 1.32 7.45 4.15
C VAL A 416 2.27 6.60 3.33
N LEU A 417 3.33 7.19 2.76
CA LEU A 417 4.34 6.45 2.01
C LEU A 417 5.08 5.43 2.89
N ARG A 418 5.58 5.86 4.06
CA ARG A 418 6.24 4.96 5.03
C ARG A 418 5.31 3.83 5.48
N CYS A 419 4.04 4.16 5.76
CA CYS A 419 3.01 3.20 6.16
C CYS A 419 2.78 2.12 5.10
N LEU A 420 2.85 2.47 3.81
CA LEU A 420 2.70 1.53 2.70
C LEU A 420 4.01 0.79 2.35
N GLY A 421 5.11 1.09 3.05
CA GLY A 421 6.42 0.48 2.82
C GLY A 421 7.26 1.16 1.74
N VAL A 422 6.92 2.38 1.34
CA VAL A 422 7.71 3.19 0.41
C VAL A 422 8.67 4.07 1.22
N PRO A 423 10.00 3.95 1.04
CA PRO A 423 10.95 4.80 1.73
C PRO A 423 10.74 6.28 1.36
N ALA A 424 10.62 7.14 2.37
CA ALA A 424 10.29 8.54 2.17
C ALA A 424 10.90 9.46 3.23
N ARG A 425 11.16 10.71 2.84
CA ARG A 425 11.59 11.79 3.74
C ARG A 425 11.02 13.14 3.34
N SER A 426 10.77 14.00 4.34
CA SER A 426 10.43 15.41 4.13
C SER A 426 11.68 16.22 3.75
N VAL A 427 11.57 17.08 2.74
CA VAL A 427 12.65 17.98 2.30
C VAL A 427 12.17 19.42 2.34
N THR A 428 12.96 20.30 2.97
CA THR A 428 12.72 21.75 2.99
C THR A 428 13.63 22.43 1.99
N ASN A 429 13.04 23.24 1.11
CA ASN A 429 13.77 24.16 0.26
C ASN A 429 13.60 25.59 0.77
N PHE A 430 14.69 26.34 0.95
CA PHE A 430 14.66 27.75 1.34
C PHE A 430 14.74 28.64 0.10
N GLN A 431 14.07 29.80 0.12
CA GLN A 431 13.98 30.69 -1.04
C GLN A 431 13.41 29.98 -2.27
N SER A 432 12.30 29.28 -2.06
CA SER A 432 11.81 28.37 -3.08
C SER A 432 10.87 29.10 -4.02
N ALA A 433 11.34 29.27 -5.25
CA ALA A 433 10.61 29.84 -6.36
C ALA A 433 9.33 29.04 -6.64
N HIS A 434 8.19 29.73 -6.59
CA HIS A 434 6.89 29.23 -7.00
C HIS A 434 6.47 29.98 -8.26
N ASP A 435 6.97 29.45 -9.37
CA ASP A 435 6.67 29.84 -10.74
C ASP A 435 5.24 29.42 -11.11
N THR A 436 4.45 30.37 -11.60
CA THR A 436 3.05 30.17 -11.97
C THR A 436 2.81 30.01 -13.47
N ASP A 437 3.82 30.24 -14.32
CA ASP A 437 3.70 30.20 -15.78
C ASP A 437 4.68 29.25 -16.49
N VAL A 438 5.47 28.50 -15.71
CA VAL A 438 6.43 27.47 -16.18
C VAL A 438 7.56 28.09 -17.02
N SER A 439 7.89 29.36 -16.75
CA SER A 439 8.96 30.10 -17.43
C SER A 439 10.36 29.74 -16.94
N LEU A 440 10.49 29.08 -15.77
CA LEU A 440 11.75 28.91 -15.03
C LEU A 440 12.37 30.24 -14.56
N THR A 441 11.59 31.32 -14.58
CA THR A 441 11.94 32.65 -14.07
C THR A 441 10.95 33.07 -12.99
N ILE A 442 11.27 34.13 -12.25
CA ILE A 442 10.34 34.77 -11.31
C ILE A 442 10.25 36.22 -11.71
N ASP A 443 9.08 36.61 -12.23
CA ASP A 443 8.85 37.96 -12.71
C ASP A 443 8.19 38.83 -11.63
N ILE A 444 8.86 39.92 -11.25
CA ILE A 444 8.34 40.88 -10.27
C ILE A 444 8.22 42.25 -10.93
N TYR A 445 6.97 42.68 -11.10
CA TYR A 445 6.55 43.95 -11.67
C TYR A 445 6.40 45.01 -10.57
N PHE A 446 7.03 46.17 -10.81
CA PHE A 446 6.97 47.35 -9.95
C PHE A 446 6.46 48.55 -10.75
N ASN A 447 5.77 49.48 -10.08
CA ASN A 447 5.44 50.77 -10.67
C ASN A 447 6.65 51.74 -10.64
N GLU A 448 6.47 52.94 -11.19
CA GLU A 448 7.51 53.99 -11.22
C GLU A 448 8.00 54.44 -9.82
N ASN A 449 7.22 54.18 -8.77
CA ASN A 449 7.55 54.48 -7.39
C ASN A 449 8.20 53.30 -6.65
N MET A 450 8.55 52.22 -7.36
CA MET A 450 9.10 50.97 -6.80
C MET A 450 8.13 50.22 -5.88
N GLU A 451 6.83 50.41 -6.06
CA GLU A 451 5.79 49.66 -5.36
C GLU A 451 5.37 48.44 -6.20
N ALA A 452 5.21 47.29 -5.54
CA ALA A 452 4.87 46.04 -6.22
C ALA A 452 3.46 46.11 -6.84
N LEU A 453 3.35 45.72 -8.11
CA LEU A 453 2.09 45.63 -8.83
C LEU A 453 1.45 44.26 -8.57
N ASN A 454 0.75 44.12 -7.44
CA ASN A 454 0.16 42.85 -6.99
C ASN A 454 -0.75 42.16 -8.03
N SER A 455 -1.39 42.90 -8.92
CA SER A 455 -2.22 42.33 -9.99
C SER A 455 -1.43 41.65 -11.11
N LEU A 456 -0.13 41.94 -11.23
CA LEU A 456 0.77 41.35 -12.23
C LEU A 456 1.76 40.34 -11.61
N ASN A 457 1.97 40.40 -10.29
CA ASN A 457 2.89 39.52 -9.57
C ASN A 457 2.17 38.25 -9.10
N SER A 458 2.01 37.28 -10.00
CA SER A 458 1.50 35.94 -9.64
C SER A 458 2.59 35.00 -9.12
N ASP A 459 3.83 35.20 -9.55
CA ASP A 459 4.98 34.45 -9.06
C ASP A 459 5.35 34.87 -7.63
N SER A 460 5.93 33.93 -6.89
CA SER A 460 6.36 34.18 -5.52
C SER A 460 7.62 33.40 -5.16
N VAL A 461 8.32 33.87 -4.13
CA VAL A 461 9.41 33.14 -3.49
C VAL A 461 9.01 32.89 -2.05
N TRP A 462 8.95 31.62 -1.66
CA TRP A 462 8.56 31.17 -0.32
C TRP A 462 9.77 30.95 0.60
#